data_AF-A0A150MLG2-F1
#
_entry.id   AF-A0A150MLG2-F1
#
_cell.length_a   1.000
_cell.length_b   1.000
_cell.length_c   1.000
_cell.angle_alpha   90.00
_cell.angle_beta   90.00
_cell.angle_gamma   90.00
#
_symmetry.space_group_name_H-M   'P 1'
#
loop_
_entity.id
_entity.type
_entity.pdbx_description
1 polymer ?
#
loop_
_entity_poly.entity_id
_entity_poly.type
_entity_poly.pdbx_seq_one_letter_code
_entity_poly.pdbx_strand_id
1 'polypeptide(L)' 'MGNVKNIPASVGERLKNIAKQSGKTFDFILLLYFQERLLYRLSISNYRDKFVLKGGLFIIFLNTI' A
#
# COMPACT_ATOMS: atom_id res chain seq x y z
N MET A 1 10.46 27.99 13.87
CA MET A 1 10.31 26.66 14.50
C MET A 1 9.67 25.73 13.48
N GLY A 2 10.49 24.97 12.75
CA GLY A 2 10.06 24.16 11.60
C GLY A 2 9.19 22.98 12.06
N ASN A 3 8.00 22.90 11.50
CA ASN A 3 7.01 21.87 11.76
C ASN A 3 7.62 20.48 11.51
N VAL A 4 7.80 19.67 12.56
CA VAL A 4 8.23 18.28 12.42
C VAL A 4 7.09 17.53 11.72
N LYS A 5 7.16 17.44 10.39
CA LYS A 5 6.22 16.67 9.58
C LYS A 5 6.34 15.20 9.96
N ASN A 6 5.45 14.73 10.83
CA ASN A 6 5.31 13.32 11.11
C ASN A 6 4.67 12.64 9.90
N ILE A 7 5.51 12.21 8.96
CA ILE A 7 5.11 11.53 7.73
C ILE A 7 4.26 10.28 8.05
N PRO A 8 4.64 9.40 9.00
CA PRO A 8 3.79 8.28 9.41
C PRO A 8 2.37 8.68 9.82
N ALA A 9 2.23 9.72 10.66
CA ALA A 9 0.93 10.22 11.08
C ALA A 9 0.11 10.75 9.90
N SER A 10 0.74 11.48 8.99
CA SER A 10 0.07 12.00 7.78
C SER A 10 -0.42 10.88 6.85
N VAL A 11 0.39 9.84 6.66
CA VAL A 11 0.00 8.65 5.87
C VAL A 11 -1.13 7.91 6.56
N GLY A 12 -1.05 7.69 7.87
CA GLY A 12 -2.09 7.03 8.65
C GLY A 12 -3.45 7.73 8.53
N GLU A 13 -3.50 9.06 8.66
CA GLU A 13 -4.73 9.83 8.49
C GLU A 13 -5.30 9.72 7.07
N ARG A 14 -4.45 9.73 6.04
CA ARG A 14 -4.90 9.50 4.65
C ARG A 14 -5.53 8.12 4.48
N LEU A 15 -4.90 7.08 5.02
CA LEU A 15 -5.42 5.71 4.94
C LEU A 15 -6.75 5.56 5.69
N LYS A 16 -6.92 6.21 6.85
CA LYS A 16 -8.20 6.27 7.57
C LYS A 16 -9.30 6.93 6.75
N ASN A 17 -8.99 8.03 6.06
CA ASN A 17 -9.95 8.71 5.20
C ASN A 17 -10.37 7.85 4.01
N ILE A 18 -9.41 7.15 3.38
CA ILE A 18 -9.69 6.20 2.29
C ILE A 18 -10.57 5.05 2.78
N ALA A 19 -10.31 4.50 3.97
CA ALA A 19 -11.14 3.45 4.58
C ALA A 19 -12.60 3.92 4.75
N LYS A 20 -12.79 5.13 5.29
CA LYS A 20 -14.13 5.74 5.44
C LYS A 20 -14.84 5.93 4.09
N GLN A 21 -14.14 6.47 3.09
CA GLN A 21 -14.73 6.74 1.77
C GLN A 21 -15.07 5.46 0.99
N SER A 22 -14.25 4.41 1.15
CA SER A 22 -14.44 3.15 0.44
C SER A 22 -15.36 2.16 1.16
N GLY A 23 -15.82 2.48 2.38
CA GLY A 23 -16.60 1.59 3.24
C GLY A 23 -15.84 0.34 3.71
N LYS A 24 -14.51 0.32 3.56
CA LYS A 24 -13.66 -0.82 3.93
C LYS A 24 -13.04 -0.61 5.31
N THR A 25 -12.63 -1.70 5.96
CA THR A 25 -11.93 -1.60 7.25
C THR A 25 -10.56 -0.95 7.08
N PHE A 26 -10.11 -0.22 8.10
CA PHE A 26 -8.79 0.41 8.08
C PHE A 26 -7.67 -0.63 7.91
N ASP A 27 -7.78 -1.78 8.59
CA ASP A 27 -6.79 -2.85 8.50
C ASP A 27 -6.67 -3.41 7.07
N PHE A 28 -7.78 -3.52 6.35
CA PHE A 28 -7.78 -3.94 4.95
C PHE A 28 -7.05 -2.93 4.06
N ILE A 29 -7.36 -1.64 4.20
CA ILE A 29 -6.68 -0.57 3.46
C ILE A 29 -5.20 -0.48 3.82
N LEU A 30 -4.85 -0.67 5.09
CA LEU A 30 -3.47 -0.68 5.55
C LEU A 30 -2.68 -1.84 4.96
N LEU A 31 -3.27 -3.04 4.92
CA LEU A 31 -2.68 -4.23 4.31
C LEU A 31 -2.44 -4.02 2.81
N LEU A 32 -3.44 -3.54 2.08
CA LEU A 32 -3.33 -3.20 0.66
C LEU A 32 -2.22 -2.19 0.40
N TYR A 33 -2.23 -1.08 1.16
CA TYR A 33 -1.20 -0.06 1.05
C TYR A 33 0.20 -0.64 1.27
N PHE A 34 0.38 -1.48 2.29
CA PHE A 34 1.66 -2.13 2.54
C PHE A 34 2.08 -3.02 1.35
N GLN A 35 1.16 -3.84 0.85
CA GLN A 35 1.40 -4.76 -0.27
C GLN A 35 1.77 -4.01 -1.56
N GLU A 36 1.02 -2.96 -1.93
CA GLU A 36 1.31 -2.09 -3.07
C GLU A 36 2.70 -1.46 -2.97
N ARG A 37 3.03 -0.91 -1.80
CA ARG A 37 4.33 -0.26 -1.58
C ARG A 37 5.48 -1.26 -1.57
N LEU A 38 5.25 -2.48 -1.09
CA LEU A 38 6.22 -3.56 -1.15
C LEU A 38 6.48 -3.96 -2.61
N LEU A 39 5.43 -4.22 -3.38
CA LEU A 39 5.54 -4.59 -4.79
C LEU A 39 6.20 -3.48 -5.61
N TYR A 40 5.83 -2.23 -5.36
CA TYR A 40 6.48 -1.08 -6.00
C TYR A 40 7.98 -1.06 -5.73
N ARG A 41 8.41 -1.16 -4.47
CA ARG A 41 9.84 -1.19 -4.10
C ARG A 41 10.57 -2.38 -4.72
N LEU A 42 9.94 -3.55 -4.73
CA LEU A 42 10.50 -4.75 -5.35
C LEU A 42 10.67 -4.55 -6.86
N SER A 43 9.69 -3.92 -7.50
CA SER A 43 9.68 -3.66 -8.93
C SER A 43 10.83 -2.74 -9.38
N ILE A 44 11.18 -1.73 -8.60
CA ILE A 44 12.29 -0.83 -8.92
C ILE A 44 13.64 -1.32 -8.38
N SER A 45 13.68 -2.49 -7.72
CA SER A 45 14.91 -3.05 -7.17
C SER A 45 15.69 -3.86 -8.21
N ASN A 46 16.99 -4.00 -7.97
CA ASN A 46 17.88 -4.87 -8.76
C ASN A 46 17.48 -6.37 -8.70
N TYR A 47 16.53 -6.73 -7.83
CA TYR A 47 16.07 -8.11 -7.66
C TYR A 47 14.75 -8.38 -8.39
N ARG A 48 14.18 -7.43 -9.14
CA ARG A 48 12.88 -7.56 -9.79
C ARG A 48 12.71 -8.89 -10.54
N ASP A 49 13.72 -9.27 -11.32
CA ASP A 49 13.66 -10.47 -12.17
C ASP A 49 13.83 -11.78 -11.38
N LYS A 50 14.14 -11.70 -10.08
CA LYS A 50 14.24 -12.86 -9.19
C LYS A 50 12.91 -13.22 -8.51
N PHE A 51 11.88 -12.39 -8.65
CA PHE A 51 10.59 -12.59 -7.99
C PHE A 51 9.45 -12.61 -8.99
N VAL A 52 8.49 -13.52 -8.77
CA VAL A 52 7.25 -13.60 -9.56
C VAL A 52 6.07 -13.41 -8.61
N LEU A 53 5.18 -12.47 -8.96
CA LEU A 53 3.93 -12.26 -8.24
C LEU A 53 2.95 -13.40 -8.56
N LYS A 54 2.39 -14.03 -7.52
CA LYS A 54 1.45 -15.16 -7.65
C LYS A 54 0.34 -15.07 -6.58
N GLY A 55 -0.65 -15.95 -6.70
CA GLY A 55 -1.66 -16.21 -5.67
C GLY A 55 -2.68 -15.08 -5.46
N GLY A 56 -3.22 -14.97 -4.24
CA GLY A 56 -4.27 -14.01 -3.91
C GLY A 56 -3.88 -12.55 -4.12
N LEU A 57 -2.60 -12.21 -3.86
CA LEU A 57 -2.09 -10.87 -4.12
C LEU A 57 -2.14 -10.51 -5.61
N PHE A 58 -1.83 -11.46 -6.50
CA PHE A 58 -1.96 -11.25 -7.94
C PHE A 58 -3.41 -10.96 -8.35
N ILE A 59 -4.38 -11.70 -7.80
CA ILE A 59 -5.81 -11.54 -8.10
C ILE A 59 -6.33 -10.18 -7.64
N ILE A 60 -5.93 -9.71 -6.46
CA ILE A 60 -6.31 -8.40 -5.90
C ILE A 60 -5.88 -7.27 -6.84
N PHE A 61 -4.67 -7.34 -7.39
CA PHE A 61 -4.14 -6.31 -8.28
C PHE A 61 -4.73 -6.39 -9.70
N LEU A 62 -5.12 -7.58 -10.16
CA LEU A 62 -5.76 -7.74 -11.47
C LEU A 62 -7.19 -7.18 -11.48
N ASN A 63 -7.94 -7.30 -10.38
CA ASN A 63 -9.32 -6.80 -10.30
C ASN A 63 -9.43 -5.29 -10.00
N THR A 64 -8.30 -4.63 -9.71
CA THR A 64 -8.27 -3.20 -9.34
C THR A 64 -7.84 -2.31 -10.53
N ILE A 65 -7.52 -2.90 -11.70
CA ILE A 65 -7.20 -2.23 -12.97
C ILE A 65 -8.32 -2.53 -13.97
#